data_AF-A0A7S4B2G0-F1
#
_entry.id   AF-A0A7S4B2G0-F1
#
_cell.length_a   1.000
_cell.length_b   1.000
_cell.length_c   1.000
_cell.angle_alpha   90.00
_cell.angle_beta   90.00
_cell.angle_gamma   90.00
#
_symmetry.space_group_name_H-M   'P 1'
#
loop_
_entity.id
_entity.type
_entity.pdbx_description
1 polymer ?
#
loop_
_entity_poly.entity_id
_entity_poly.type
_entity_poly.pdbx_seq_one_letter_code
_entity_poly.pdbx_strand_id
1 'polypeptide(L)'
;CGVRMGRSKAKEASLPEIDENWKSKDPKDLAKEIATFMGGTWPERPIRKVQLLLDGVPQDDEELFEITRLNPTLLSEMSIKTRFLFLEVYLEDIQDVYSEVMESLVPPNLVTYDTLRKFKHLTISLSFNAVSDIAQAAFDKTDFDDFPEVAPDERPGCYCPLDVADFTKHTAAATALVKMMVEAEGELPPAAESRIIRVEKKFYYEDA
;
A
#
# COMPACT_ATOMS: atom_id res chain seq x y z
N CYS A 1 46.35 -32.55 -23.08
CA CYS A 1 45.10 -32.64 -22.30
C CYS A 1 45.47 -32.65 -20.81
N GLY A 2 45.13 -31.72 -19.93
CA GLY A 2 44.43 -30.44 -20.00
C GLY A 2 44.84 -29.63 -18.76
N VAL A 3 45.01 -28.33 -18.93
CA VAL A 3 45.40 -27.38 -17.88
C VAL A 3 44.21 -27.17 -16.94
N ARG A 4 44.40 -27.40 -15.62
CA ARG A 4 43.41 -27.00 -14.60
C ARG A 4 43.40 -25.47 -14.52
N MET A 5 42.45 -24.84 -15.21
CA MET A 5 42.16 -23.43 -15.00
C MET A 5 41.61 -23.24 -13.58
N GLY A 6 42.39 -22.59 -12.72
CA GLY A 6 41.90 -22.07 -11.46
C GLY A 6 40.77 -21.09 -11.73
N ARG A 7 39.59 -21.35 -11.18
CA ARG A 7 38.51 -20.37 -11.12
C ARG A 7 39.04 -19.17 -10.35
N SER A 8 39.24 -18.06 -11.04
CA SER A 8 39.34 -16.74 -10.42
C SER A 8 38.10 -16.55 -9.55
N LYS A 9 38.29 -16.42 -8.23
CA LYS A 9 37.26 -15.85 -7.37
C LYS A 9 37.01 -14.45 -7.92
N ALA A 10 35.89 -14.24 -8.60
CA ALA A 10 35.39 -12.89 -8.81
C ALA A 10 35.37 -12.25 -7.42
N LYS A 11 36.08 -11.13 -7.25
CA LYS A 11 35.90 -10.30 -6.07
C LYS A 11 34.40 -10.06 -5.97
N GLU A 12 33.76 -10.57 -4.93
CA GLU A 12 32.46 -10.05 -4.52
C GLU A 12 32.64 -8.54 -4.51
N ALA A 13 31.93 -7.85 -5.39
CA ALA A 13 31.85 -6.41 -5.30
C ALA A 13 31.29 -6.16 -3.92
N SER A 14 32.12 -5.65 -3.01
CA SER A 14 31.66 -5.13 -1.74
C SER A 14 30.60 -4.11 -2.11
N LEU A 15 29.33 -4.44 -1.86
CA LEU A 15 28.27 -3.45 -1.92
C LEU A 15 28.77 -2.30 -1.04
N PRO A 16 28.69 -1.03 -1.51
CA PRO A 16 29.09 0.09 -0.69
C PRO A 16 28.39 -0.05 0.66
N GLU A 17 29.15 -0.02 1.76
CA GLU A 17 28.57 0.07 3.09
C GLU A 17 27.62 1.26 3.06
N ILE A 18 26.34 0.99 3.32
CA ILE A 18 25.32 2.02 3.35
C ILE A 18 25.67 2.91 4.54
N ASP A 19 26.17 4.11 4.24
CA ASP A 19 26.42 5.13 5.25
C ASP A 19 25.06 5.60 5.79
N GLU A 20 24.66 5.08 6.95
CA GLU A 20 23.39 5.40 7.62
C GLU A 20 23.37 6.82 8.23
N ASN A 21 24.35 7.68 7.92
CA ASN A 21 24.36 9.09 8.33
C ASN A 21 23.40 9.94 7.47
N TRP A 22 22.12 9.62 7.51
CA TRP A 22 21.06 10.39 6.89
C TRP A 22 21.00 11.81 7.49
N LYS A 23 20.90 12.83 6.64
CA LYS A 23 20.97 14.23 7.09
C LYS A 23 19.63 14.67 7.69
N SER A 24 18.53 14.10 7.21
CA SER A 24 17.21 14.44 7.69
C SER A 24 16.80 13.66 8.93
N LYS A 25 16.28 14.38 9.93
CA LYS A 25 15.51 13.80 11.04
C LYS A 25 14.00 13.79 10.78
N ASP A 26 13.57 14.53 9.75
CA ASP A 26 12.18 14.54 9.30
C ASP A 26 11.91 13.28 8.46
N PRO A 27 10.89 12.48 8.82
CA PRO A 27 10.39 11.33 8.08
C PRO A 27 10.33 11.45 6.55
N LYS A 28 9.70 12.52 6.06
CA LYS A 28 9.41 12.69 4.63
C LYS A 28 10.67 13.07 3.89
N ASP A 29 11.46 13.95 4.46
CA ASP A 29 12.73 14.34 3.88
C ASP A 29 13.75 13.20 3.93
N LEU A 30 13.69 12.33 4.95
CA LEU A 30 14.47 11.09 5.01
C LEU A 30 14.06 10.12 3.91
N ALA A 31 12.75 9.91 3.68
CA ALA A 31 12.26 9.07 2.61
C ALA A 31 12.68 9.59 1.22
N LYS A 32 12.62 10.91 1.01
CA LYS A 32 13.14 11.56 -0.21
C LYS A 32 14.64 11.35 -0.36
N GLU A 33 15.41 11.50 0.72
CA GLU A 33 16.86 11.34 0.73
C GLU A 33 17.25 9.89 0.39
N ILE A 34 16.56 8.90 0.96
CA ILE A 34 16.72 7.47 0.66
C ILE A 34 16.37 7.17 -0.81
N ALA A 35 15.23 7.64 -1.29
CA ALA A 35 14.80 7.40 -2.68
C ALA A 35 15.80 7.98 -3.69
N THR A 36 16.27 9.20 -3.42
CA THR A 36 17.31 9.86 -4.23
C THR A 36 18.62 9.10 -4.18
N PHE A 37 19.03 8.63 -3.00
CA PHE A 37 20.25 7.83 -2.82
C PHE A 37 20.19 6.50 -3.59
N MET A 38 19.03 5.83 -3.61
CA MET A 38 18.83 4.60 -4.40
C MET A 38 18.73 4.84 -5.92
N GLY A 39 18.97 6.07 -6.40
CA GLY A 39 18.89 6.44 -7.80
C GLY A 39 17.45 6.56 -8.34
N GLY A 40 16.46 6.58 -7.43
CA GLY A 40 15.07 6.84 -7.76
C GLY A 40 14.77 8.35 -7.83
N THR A 41 13.75 8.72 -8.60
CA THR A 41 13.13 10.05 -8.48
C THR A 41 11.97 9.95 -7.50
N TRP A 42 11.90 10.89 -6.56
CA TRP A 42 10.70 11.00 -5.73
C TRP A 42 9.53 11.41 -6.65
N PRO A 43 8.42 10.65 -6.68
CA PRO A 43 7.33 10.95 -7.59
C PRO A 43 6.75 12.34 -7.30
N GLU A 44 6.58 13.14 -8.36
CA GLU A 44 5.80 14.37 -8.25
C GLU A 44 4.35 13.98 -7.91
N ARG A 45 3.83 14.52 -6.81
CA ARG A 45 2.46 14.22 -6.41
C ARG A 45 1.46 14.96 -7.28
N PRO A 46 0.42 14.27 -7.77
CA PRO A 46 -0.62 14.90 -8.57
C PRO A 46 -1.40 15.92 -7.73
N ILE A 47 -1.85 17.01 -8.37
CA ILE A 47 -2.81 17.92 -7.74
C ILE A 47 -4.15 17.21 -7.67
N ARG A 48 -4.62 16.93 -6.44
CA ARG A 48 -5.93 16.31 -6.19
C ARG A 48 -7.05 17.22 -6.70
N LYS A 49 -7.86 16.73 -7.65
CA LYS A 49 -9.07 17.44 -8.09
C LYS A 49 -10.30 17.01 -7.31
N VAL A 50 -10.29 15.81 -6.74
CA VAL A 50 -11.37 15.28 -5.90
C VAL A 50 -10.85 15.05 -4.49
N GLN A 51 -11.52 15.63 -3.50
CA GLN A 51 -11.17 15.47 -2.10
C GLN A 51 -12.03 14.40 -1.45
N LEU A 52 -11.39 13.49 -0.71
CA LEU A 52 -12.09 12.54 0.14
C LEU A 52 -12.55 13.26 1.41
N LEU A 53 -13.85 13.34 1.60
CA LEU A 53 -14.43 13.87 2.84
C LEU A 53 -14.54 12.75 3.87
N LEU A 54 -14.23 13.08 5.13
CA LEU A 54 -14.35 12.17 6.27
C LEU A 54 -15.59 12.47 7.12
N ASP A 55 -16.49 13.32 6.62
CA ASP A 55 -17.72 13.69 7.32
C ASP A 55 -18.61 12.45 7.50
N GLY A 56 -19.00 12.18 8.75
CA GLY A 56 -19.83 11.02 9.10
C GLY A 56 -19.06 9.71 9.19
N VAL A 57 -17.73 9.71 9.04
CA VAL A 57 -16.90 8.53 9.33
C VAL A 57 -16.80 8.34 10.86
N PRO A 58 -17.00 7.11 11.37
CA PRO A 58 -16.82 6.80 12.78
C PRO A 58 -15.45 7.23 13.31
N GLN A 59 -15.43 7.66 14.57
CA GLN A 59 -14.20 8.02 15.29
C GLN A 59 -13.73 6.90 16.22
N ASP A 60 -14.58 5.91 16.46
CA ASP A 60 -14.31 4.75 17.29
C ASP A 60 -13.45 3.74 16.53
N ASP A 61 -12.39 3.24 17.17
CA ASP A 61 -11.44 2.33 16.55
C ASP A 61 -12.09 0.97 16.25
N GLU A 62 -12.88 0.42 17.15
CA GLU A 62 -13.56 -0.86 16.96
C GLU A 62 -14.48 -0.83 15.73
N GLU A 63 -15.31 0.21 15.60
CA GLU A 63 -16.19 0.40 14.43
C GLU A 63 -15.39 0.58 13.14
N LEU A 64 -14.27 1.32 13.18
CA LEU A 64 -13.37 1.47 12.03
C LEU A 64 -12.75 0.12 11.63
N PHE A 65 -12.34 -0.73 12.57
CA PHE A 65 -11.84 -2.07 12.24
C PHE A 65 -12.93 -2.96 11.63
N GLU A 66 -14.17 -2.85 12.10
CA GLU A 66 -15.29 -3.60 11.54
C GLU A 66 -15.58 -3.19 10.08
N ILE A 67 -15.65 -1.89 9.81
CA ILE A 67 -15.89 -1.37 8.44
C ILE A 67 -14.72 -1.71 7.52
N THR A 68 -13.50 -1.44 7.96
CA THR A 68 -12.31 -1.58 7.11
C THR A 68 -11.86 -3.02 6.95
N ARG A 69 -12.19 -3.88 7.91
CA ARG A 69 -11.70 -5.25 8.06
C ARG A 69 -10.18 -5.32 7.89
N LEU A 70 -9.49 -4.32 8.44
CA LEU A 70 -8.02 -4.26 8.44
C LEU A 70 -7.46 -5.49 9.15
N ASN A 71 -6.49 -6.17 8.51
CA ASN A 71 -5.63 -7.12 9.21
C ASN A 71 -4.37 -6.39 9.70
N PRO A 72 -4.23 -6.09 11.01
CA PRO A 72 -3.12 -5.31 11.54
C PRO A 72 -1.83 -6.12 11.71
N THR A 73 -1.79 -7.40 11.34
CA THR A 73 -0.65 -8.29 11.62
C THR A 73 0.65 -7.75 11.01
N LEU A 74 0.65 -7.36 9.73
CA LEU A 74 1.84 -6.79 9.09
C LEU A 74 2.31 -5.51 9.80
N LEU A 75 1.37 -4.63 10.15
CA LEU A 75 1.67 -3.41 10.89
C LEU A 75 2.28 -3.73 12.26
N SER A 76 1.73 -4.71 12.97
CA SER A 76 2.20 -5.11 14.30
C SER A 76 3.64 -5.63 14.31
N GLU A 77 4.10 -6.23 13.20
CA GLU A 77 5.47 -6.71 13.05
C GLU A 77 6.48 -5.57 12.80
N MET A 78 6.01 -4.41 12.33
CA MET A 78 6.86 -3.23 12.15
C MET A 78 7.20 -2.60 13.51
N SER A 79 8.42 -2.07 13.63
CA SER A 79 8.75 -1.14 14.72
C SER A 79 7.81 0.08 14.66
N ILE A 80 7.54 0.72 15.80
CA ILE A 80 6.68 1.91 15.87
C ILE A 80 7.16 2.99 14.88
N LYS A 81 8.47 3.27 14.86
CA LYS A 81 9.06 4.24 13.94
C LYS A 81 8.83 3.86 12.47
N THR A 82 9.11 2.62 12.08
CA THR A 82 8.89 2.15 10.70
C THR A 82 7.42 2.26 10.31
N ARG A 83 6.53 1.87 11.22
CA ARG A 83 5.08 1.90 11.01
C ARG A 83 4.58 3.33 10.81
N PHE A 84 5.03 4.26 11.64
CA PHE A 84 4.68 5.67 11.52
C PHE A 84 5.07 6.23 10.15
N LEU A 85 6.34 6.06 9.75
CA LEU A 85 6.84 6.49 8.44
C LEU A 85 6.02 5.89 7.29
N PHE A 86 5.72 4.61 7.38
CA PHE A 86 4.93 3.89 6.37
C PHE A 86 3.50 4.46 6.28
N LEU A 87 2.84 4.64 7.41
CA LEU A 87 1.46 5.14 7.48
C LEU A 87 1.34 6.59 7.02
N GLU A 88 2.34 7.44 7.28
CA GLU A 88 2.35 8.82 6.77
C GLU A 88 2.36 8.86 5.24
N VAL A 89 3.24 8.08 4.61
CA VAL A 89 3.31 7.99 3.14
C VAL A 89 2.01 7.41 2.59
N TYR A 90 1.52 6.34 3.21
CA TYR A 90 0.29 5.68 2.81
C TYR A 90 -0.94 6.60 2.90
N LEU A 91 -1.04 7.42 3.95
CA LEU A 91 -2.15 8.35 4.15
C LEU A 91 -2.28 9.34 3.00
N GLU A 92 -1.16 9.76 2.44
CA GLU A 92 -1.15 10.67 1.31
C GLU A 92 -1.41 9.92 -0.01
N ASP A 93 -0.85 8.73 -0.18
CA ASP A 93 -1.05 7.89 -1.36
C ASP A 93 -2.52 7.46 -1.52
N ILE A 94 -3.22 7.10 -0.44
CA ILE A 94 -4.64 6.71 -0.52
C ILE A 94 -5.51 7.87 -1.00
N GLN A 95 -5.18 9.10 -0.62
CA GLN A 95 -5.89 10.31 -1.06
C GLN A 95 -5.58 10.64 -2.53
N ASP A 96 -4.32 10.50 -2.94
CA ASP A 96 -3.88 10.76 -4.31
C ASP A 96 -4.55 9.77 -5.28
N VAL A 97 -4.49 8.47 -4.98
CA VAL A 97 -5.05 7.43 -5.85
C VAL A 97 -6.57 7.43 -5.79
N TYR A 98 -7.20 7.78 -4.66
CA TYR A 98 -8.66 8.02 -4.62
C TYR A 98 -9.06 9.15 -5.59
N SER A 99 -8.35 10.28 -5.58
CA SER A 99 -8.60 11.38 -6.52
C SER A 99 -8.47 10.90 -7.96
N GLU A 100 -7.42 10.15 -8.29
CA GLU A 100 -7.23 9.57 -9.64
C GLU A 100 -8.39 8.67 -10.08
N VAL A 101 -8.86 7.77 -9.19
CA VAL A 101 -10.01 6.89 -9.49
C VAL A 101 -11.27 7.72 -9.76
N MET A 102 -11.56 8.69 -8.88
CA MET A 102 -12.77 9.52 -8.99
C MET A 102 -12.74 10.49 -10.18
N GLU A 103 -11.55 10.97 -10.56
CA GLU A 103 -11.36 11.78 -11.76
C GLU A 103 -11.61 10.97 -13.05
N SER A 104 -11.45 9.65 -13.00
CA SER A 104 -11.71 8.75 -14.13
C SER A 104 -13.19 8.33 -14.25
N LEU A 105 -14.04 8.75 -13.31
CA LEU A 105 -15.44 8.36 -13.25
C LEU A 105 -16.23 8.89 -14.46
N VAL A 106 -16.86 7.97 -15.20
CA VAL A 106 -17.78 8.28 -16.30
C VAL A 106 -19.14 7.62 -16.08
N PRO A 107 -20.24 8.19 -16.62
CA PRO A 107 -21.58 7.61 -16.46
C PRO A 107 -21.70 6.18 -17.04
N PRO A 108 -22.50 5.28 -16.43
CA PRO A 108 -23.34 5.50 -15.26
C PRO A 108 -22.67 5.27 -13.91
N ASN A 109 -21.42 4.79 -13.85
CA ASN A 109 -20.51 4.69 -12.69
C ASN A 109 -19.34 3.76 -13.06
N LEU A 110 -18.60 4.17 -14.09
CA LEU A 110 -17.48 3.40 -14.64
C LEU A 110 -16.18 4.14 -14.33
N VAL A 111 -15.15 3.43 -13.89
CA VAL A 111 -13.80 3.98 -13.66
C VAL A 111 -12.79 3.23 -14.49
N THR A 112 -11.62 3.82 -14.76
CA THR A 112 -10.59 3.11 -15.52
C THR A 112 -10.02 1.94 -14.72
N TYR A 113 -9.77 0.82 -15.40
CA TYR A 113 -9.18 -0.37 -14.79
C TYR A 113 -7.83 -0.05 -14.12
N ASP A 114 -6.98 0.76 -14.76
CA ASP A 114 -5.62 1.04 -14.30
C ASP A 114 -5.59 1.80 -12.97
N THR A 115 -6.45 2.82 -12.82
CA THR A 115 -6.54 3.59 -11.57
C THR A 115 -7.11 2.74 -10.44
N LEU A 116 -8.15 1.95 -10.72
CA LEU A 116 -8.75 1.06 -9.74
C LEU A 116 -7.80 -0.08 -9.33
N ARG A 117 -6.99 -0.59 -10.26
CA ARG A 117 -5.94 -1.59 -9.98
C ARG A 117 -4.86 -1.01 -9.08
N LYS A 118 -4.36 0.19 -9.39
CA LYS A 118 -3.40 0.91 -8.54
C LYS A 118 -3.95 1.08 -7.12
N PHE A 119 -5.23 1.48 -7.01
CA PHE A 119 -5.90 1.62 -5.72
C PHE A 119 -6.00 0.29 -4.97
N LYS A 120 -6.41 -0.79 -5.65
CA LYS A 120 -6.50 -2.12 -5.03
C LYS A 120 -5.15 -2.59 -4.49
N HIS A 121 -4.08 -2.47 -5.27
CA HIS A 121 -2.73 -2.85 -4.83
C HIS A 121 -2.29 -2.09 -3.59
N LEU A 122 -2.53 -0.77 -3.56
CA LEU A 122 -2.27 0.04 -2.38
C LEU A 122 -3.01 -0.52 -1.15
N THR A 123 -4.32 -0.79 -1.26
CA THR A 123 -5.12 -1.31 -0.13
C THR A 123 -4.70 -2.70 0.35
N ILE A 124 -4.19 -3.54 -0.55
CA ILE A 124 -3.62 -4.86 -0.19
C ILE A 124 -2.32 -4.69 0.60
N SER A 125 -1.48 -3.70 0.26
CA SER A 125 -0.22 -3.48 0.98
C SER A 125 -0.41 -3.22 2.47
N LEU A 126 -1.55 -2.65 2.87
CA LEU A 126 -1.95 -2.51 4.28
C LEU A 126 -2.96 -3.54 4.76
N SER A 127 -3.38 -4.48 3.92
CA SER A 127 -4.41 -5.47 4.26
C SER A 127 -5.77 -4.86 4.63
N PHE A 128 -6.14 -3.75 3.96
CA PHE A 128 -7.48 -3.16 4.02
C PHE A 128 -8.47 -3.97 3.17
N ASN A 129 -8.92 -5.09 3.72
CA ASN A 129 -9.66 -6.09 2.95
C ASN A 129 -11.01 -5.58 2.43
N ALA A 130 -11.74 -4.74 3.17
CA ALA A 130 -13.10 -4.34 2.74
C ALA A 130 -13.08 -3.51 1.45
N VAL A 131 -12.21 -2.50 1.36
CA VAL A 131 -12.13 -1.68 0.15
C VAL A 131 -11.42 -2.40 -1.00
N SER A 132 -10.49 -3.32 -0.69
CA SER A 132 -9.89 -4.19 -1.71
C SER A 132 -10.92 -5.12 -2.36
N ASP A 133 -11.85 -5.66 -1.57
CA ASP A 133 -12.95 -6.50 -2.06
C ASP A 133 -13.92 -5.73 -2.96
N ILE A 134 -14.18 -4.44 -2.67
CA ILE A 134 -14.99 -3.59 -3.55
C ILE A 134 -14.33 -3.42 -4.92
N ALA A 135 -13.02 -3.17 -4.93
CA ALA A 135 -12.26 -3.10 -6.18
C ALA A 135 -12.24 -4.46 -6.91
N GLN A 136 -12.11 -5.58 -6.18
CA GLN A 136 -12.20 -6.91 -6.78
C GLN A 136 -13.57 -7.17 -7.40
N ALA A 137 -14.66 -6.83 -6.70
CA ALA A 137 -16.02 -7.01 -7.20
C ALA A 137 -16.29 -6.17 -8.47
N ALA A 138 -15.64 -5.02 -8.62
CA ALA A 138 -15.68 -4.24 -9.85
C ALA A 138 -14.93 -4.95 -11.01
N PHE A 139 -13.79 -5.59 -10.73
CA PHE A 139 -13.07 -6.40 -11.71
C PHE A 139 -13.86 -7.65 -12.13
N ASP A 140 -14.49 -8.34 -11.20
CA ASP A 140 -15.26 -9.57 -11.48
C ASP A 140 -16.49 -9.30 -12.37
N LYS A 141 -17.02 -8.08 -12.33
CA LYS A 141 -18.13 -7.62 -13.19
C LYS A 141 -17.68 -7.08 -14.54
N THR A 142 -16.37 -6.95 -14.76
CA THR A 142 -15.81 -6.46 -16.01
C THR A 142 -15.63 -7.65 -16.94
N ASP A 143 -16.31 -7.63 -18.07
CA ASP A 143 -16.11 -8.65 -19.10
C ASP A 143 -14.76 -8.39 -19.80
N PHE A 144 -13.75 -9.17 -19.40
CA PHE A 144 -12.47 -9.16 -20.06
C PHE A 144 -12.54 -10.17 -21.22
N ASP A 145 -13.25 -9.83 -22.29
CA ASP A 145 -13.36 -10.65 -23.50
C ASP A 145 -11.96 -11.15 -23.93
N ASP A 146 -11.75 -12.47 -23.95
CA ASP A 146 -10.66 -13.24 -24.58
C ASP A 146 -9.24 -12.63 -24.60
N PHE A 147 -8.50 -12.61 -23.49
CA PHE A 147 -7.07 -12.22 -23.49
C PHE A 147 -6.21 -13.00 -22.46
N PRO A 148 -4.86 -13.06 -22.62
CA PRO A 148 -4.04 -14.23 -22.34
C PRO A 148 -3.95 -14.59 -20.86
N GLU A 149 -3.47 -15.82 -20.56
CA GLU A 149 -3.25 -16.38 -19.22
C GLU A 149 -2.53 -15.44 -18.22
N VAL A 150 -1.87 -14.39 -18.69
CA VAL A 150 -1.20 -13.36 -17.88
C VAL A 150 -1.85 -12.00 -18.11
N ALA A 151 -2.42 -11.42 -17.04
CA ALA A 151 -3.00 -10.08 -17.09
C ALA A 151 -1.93 -9.02 -17.40
N PRO A 152 -2.06 -8.21 -18.46
CA PRO A 152 -1.11 -7.13 -18.77
C PRO A 152 -1.08 -6.08 -17.65
N ASP A 153 0.06 -5.37 -17.51
CA ASP A 153 0.27 -4.38 -16.44
C ASP A 153 -0.64 -3.13 -16.57
N GLU A 154 -0.92 -2.69 -17.79
CA GLU A 154 -1.87 -1.60 -18.11
C GLU A 154 -2.96 -2.09 -19.08
N ARG A 155 -4.17 -1.53 -18.97
CA ARG A 155 -5.31 -1.77 -19.87
C ARG A 155 -5.98 -0.45 -20.27
N PRO A 156 -5.36 0.34 -21.16
CA PRO A 156 -5.92 1.60 -21.62
C PRO A 156 -7.30 1.39 -22.26
N GLY A 157 -8.30 2.16 -21.82
CA GLY A 157 -9.67 2.10 -22.36
C GLY A 157 -10.54 0.99 -21.78
N CYS A 158 -10.06 0.22 -20.81
CA CYS A 158 -10.87 -0.73 -20.04
C CYS A 158 -11.52 -0.03 -18.85
N TYR A 159 -12.82 -0.27 -18.65
CA TYR A 159 -13.62 0.37 -17.61
C TYR A 159 -14.28 -0.67 -16.71
N CYS A 160 -14.31 -0.38 -15.41
CA CYS A 160 -14.89 -1.24 -14.40
C CYS A 160 -16.13 -0.56 -13.77
N PRO A 161 -17.26 -1.28 -13.61
CA PRO A 161 -18.40 -0.77 -12.86
C PRO A 161 -18.07 -0.72 -11.37
N LEU A 162 -18.11 0.49 -10.80
CA LEU A 162 -17.78 0.73 -9.41
C LEU A 162 -19.03 1.14 -8.62
N ASP A 163 -19.22 0.53 -7.45
CA ASP A 163 -20.12 1.09 -6.45
C ASP A 163 -19.43 2.28 -5.78
N VAL A 164 -19.68 3.47 -6.31
CA VAL A 164 -19.03 4.70 -5.85
C VAL A 164 -19.34 4.98 -4.38
N ALA A 165 -20.57 4.71 -3.93
CA ALA A 165 -20.98 5.00 -2.56
C ALA A 165 -20.23 4.11 -1.56
N ASP A 166 -20.21 2.80 -1.82
CA ASP A 166 -19.48 1.87 -0.97
C ASP A 166 -17.96 2.09 -1.07
N PHE A 167 -17.43 2.35 -2.26
CA PHE A 167 -16.01 2.65 -2.46
C PHE A 167 -15.59 3.88 -1.64
N THR A 168 -16.32 4.99 -1.74
CA THR A 168 -16.03 6.22 -0.99
C THR A 168 -16.14 5.98 0.51
N LYS A 169 -17.20 5.31 0.98
CA LYS A 169 -17.40 5.01 2.40
C LYS A 169 -16.23 4.23 3.01
N HIS A 170 -15.84 3.12 2.37
CA HIS A 170 -14.78 2.25 2.91
C HIS A 170 -13.40 2.88 2.76
N THR A 171 -13.17 3.67 1.71
CA THR A 171 -11.95 4.46 1.55
C THR A 171 -11.83 5.54 2.64
N ALA A 172 -12.93 6.21 2.96
CA ALA A 172 -12.99 7.20 4.04
C ALA A 172 -12.70 6.56 5.41
N ALA A 173 -13.31 5.41 5.70
CA ALA A 173 -13.02 4.65 6.93
C ALA A 173 -11.56 4.20 7.01
N ALA A 174 -10.99 3.67 5.92
CA ALA A 174 -9.58 3.29 5.87
C ALA A 174 -8.66 4.49 6.10
N THR A 175 -8.97 5.63 5.48
CA THR A 175 -8.23 6.90 5.64
C THR A 175 -8.31 7.41 7.08
N ALA A 176 -9.48 7.36 7.71
CA ALA A 176 -9.66 7.75 9.11
C ALA A 176 -8.87 6.85 10.06
N LEU A 177 -8.87 5.53 9.85
CA LEU A 177 -8.12 4.58 10.67
C LEU A 177 -6.60 4.77 10.53
N VAL A 178 -6.10 4.98 9.30
CA VAL A 178 -4.69 5.32 9.08
C VAL A 178 -4.35 6.65 9.75
N LYS A 179 -5.19 7.68 9.59
CA LYS A 179 -5.00 8.99 10.21
C LYS A 179 -4.91 8.89 11.73
N MET A 180 -5.79 8.10 12.36
CA MET A 180 -5.74 7.83 13.80
C MET A 180 -4.40 7.22 14.23
N MET A 181 -3.88 6.24 13.48
CA MET A 181 -2.57 5.64 13.78
C MET A 181 -1.40 6.61 13.54
N VAL A 182 -1.49 7.50 12.54
CA VAL A 182 -0.50 8.55 12.29
C VAL A 182 -0.50 9.59 13.42
N GLU A 183 -1.68 10.03 13.87
CA GLU A 183 -1.82 10.95 15.01
C GLU A 183 -1.31 10.35 16.32
N ALA A 184 -1.36 9.02 16.44
CA ALA A 184 -0.76 8.25 17.53
C ALA A 184 0.71 7.85 17.27
N GLU A 185 1.40 8.49 16.33
CA GLU A 185 2.82 8.27 16.02
C GLU A 185 3.17 6.81 15.70
N GLY A 186 2.26 6.10 15.03
CA GLY A 186 2.42 4.70 14.66
C GLY A 186 2.03 3.70 15.75
N GLU A 187 1.47 4.13 16.88
CA GLU A 187 0.84 3.19 17.81
C GLU A 187 -0.42 2.58 17.17
N LEU A 188 -0.60 1.27 17.42
CA LEU A 188 -1.83 0.61 17.00
C LEU A 188 -2.91 0.89 18.04
N PRO A 189 -4.13 1.25 17.61
CA PRO A 189 -5.26 1.42 18.52
C PRO A 189 -5.59 0.10 19.27
N PRO A 190 -6.17 0.17 20.48
CA PRO A 190 -6.49 -1.01 21.28
C PRO A 190 -7.28 -2.10 20.55
N ALA A 191 -8.21 -1.72 19.69
CA ALA A 191 -9.00 -2.65 18.87
C ALA A 191 -8.13 -3.56 17.96
N ALA A 192 -6.91 -3.17 17.63
CA ALA A 192 -6.02 -3.97 16.78
C ALA A 192 -5.61 -5.29 17.45
N GLU A 193 -5.46 -5.32 18.78
CA GLU A 193 -4.80 -6.42 19.50
C GLU A 193 -5.50 -7.76 19.30
N SER A 194 -6.84 -7.78 19.37
CA SER A 194 -7.64 -9.00 19.16
C SER A 194 -7.60 -9.53 17.72
N ARG A 195 -7.08 -8.73 16.78
CA ARG A 195 -7.05 -8.99 15.34
C ARG A 195 -5.65 -9.34 14.83
N ILE A 196 -4.62 -9.22 15.67
CA ILE A 196 -3.24 -9.59 15.33
C ILE A 196 -3.09 -11.11 15.36
N ILE A 197 -2.68 -11.69 14.23
CA ILE A 197 -2.38 -13.11 14.12
C ILE A 197 -0.91 -13.33 14.50
N ARG A 198 -0.67 -13.88 15.68
CA ARG A 198 0.69 -14.21 16.14
C ARG A 198 1.08 -15.61 15.65
N VAL A 199 1.86 -15.68 14.58
CA VAL A 199 2.46 -16.93 14.11
C VAL A 199 3.79 -17.13 14.82
N GLU A 200 3.95 -18.24 15.54
CA GLU A 200 5.22 -18.62 16.16
C GLU A 200 6.26 -18.85 15.04
N LYS A 201 7.27 -17.96 14.94
CA LYS A 201 8.34 -18.06 13.93
C LYS A 201 9.26 -19.23 14.30
N LYS A 202 8.86 -20.47 13.96
CA LYS A 202 9.76 -21.63 13.99
C LYS A 202 10.63 -21.59 12.75
N PHE A 203 11.84 -21.08 12.89
CA PHE A 203 12.86 -21.25 11.86
C PHE A 203 13.34 -22.70 11.90
N TYR A 204 13.18 -23.43 10.79
CA TYR A 204 13.63 -24.83 10.66
C TYR A 204 15.15 -24.98 10.46
N TYR A 205 15.93 -24.00 10.90
CA TYR A 205 17.38 -24.05 10.87
C TYR A 205 17.89 -23.93 12.32
N GLU A 206 17.60 -24.94 13.12
CA GLU A 206 18.42 -25.20 14.31
C GLU A 206 19.68 -25.93 13.84
N ASP A 207 20.83 -25.35 14.19
CA ASP A 207 22.18 -25.77 13.81
C ASP A 207 22.43 -27.27 14.08
N ALA A 208 22.90 -27.98 13.06
CA ALA A 208 23.55 -29.28 13.19
C ALA A 208 25.08 -29.11 13.24
#